data_AF-A0A519XDC9-F1
#
_entry.id   AF-A0A519XDC9-F1
#
_cell.length_a   1.000
_cell.length_b   1.000
_cell.length_c   1.000
_cell.angle_alpha   90.00
_cell.angle_beta   90.00
_cell.angle_gamma   90.00
#
_symmetry.space_group_name_H-M   'P 1'
#
loop_
_entity.id
_entity.type
_entity.pdbx_description
1 polymer ?
#
loop_
_entity_poly.entity_id
_entity_poly.type
_entity_poly.pdbx_seq_one_letter_code
_entity_poly.pdbx_strand_id
1 'polypeptide(L)'
;MKKLLLLVFLVLPFLANAQEGHYKIYDVKQGKVISSAELINNMKSVDVLFFGEEHNDSIGHYLESELFKRLSVAYPARVAASMEMFHRDVQTVMNEYLAGIISEKNFVKE
;
A
#
# COMPACT_ATOMS: atom_id res chain seq x y z
N MET A 1 44.36 -0.31 -26.96
CA MET A 1 43.48 -1.36 -26.41
C MET A 1 43.17 -1.17 -24.93
N LYS A 2 44.16 -1.10 -24.02
CA LYS A 2 43.93 -0.91 -22.56
C LYS A 2 43.07 0.32 -22.20
N LYS A 3 43.31 1.47 -22.83
CA LYS A 3 42.51 2.71 -22.61
C LYS A 3 41.05 2.59 -23.07
N LEU A 4 40.80 1.84 -24.15
CA LEU A 4 39.45 1.59 -24.64
C LEU A 4 38.68 0.68 -23.68
N LEU A 5 39.36 -0.35 -23.15
CA LEU A 5 38.80 -1.26 -22.15
C LEU A 5 38.44 -0.52 -20.85
N LEU A 6 39.27 0.45 -20.44
CA LEU A 6 39.05 1.29 -19.26
C LEU A 6 37.85 2.23 -19.44
N LEU A 7 37.66 2.77 -20.65
CA LEU A 7 36.51 3.60 -20.98
C LEU A 7 35.20 2.79 -20.96
N VAL A 8 35.22 1.56 -21.47
CA VAL A 8 34.06 0.64 -21.43
C VAL A 8 33.66 0.32 -20.00
N PHE A 9 34.63 0.03 -19.12
CA PHE A 9 34.36 -0.22 -17.70
C PHE A 9 33.77 0.99 -16.97
N LEU A 10 34.10 2.21 -17.39
CA LEU A 10 33.61 3.44 -16.77
C LEU A 10 32.17 3.77 -17.16
N VAL A 11 31.73 3.35 -18.36
CA VAL A 11 30.40 3.63 -18.90
C VAL A 11 29.38 2.54 -18.55
N LEU A 12 29.84 1.28 -18.36
CA LEU A 12 28.97 0.15 -18.01
C LEU A 12 27.98 0.38 -16.85
N PRO A 13 28.36 1.00 -15.71
CA PRO A 13 27.43 1.18 -14.60
C PRO A 13 26.30 2.19 -14.88
N PHE A 14 26.45 3.07 -15.88
CA PHE A 14 25.38 3.99 -16.29
C PHE A 14 24.27 3.32 -17.11
N LEU A 15 24.49 2.07 -17.55
CA LEU A 15 23.47 1.24 -18.22
C LEU A 15 22.70 0.34 -17.25
N ALA A 16 23.10 0.30 -15.98
CA ALA A 16 22.38 -0.45 -14.96
C ALA A 16 21.10 0.32 -14.58
N ASN A 17 19.95 -0.30 -14.83
CA ASN A 17 18.69 0.15 -14.26
C ASN A 17 18.55 -0.50 -12.88
N ALA A 18 18.24 0.30 -11.86
CA ALA A 18 17.81 -0.24 -10.59
C ALA A 18 16.51 -1.04 -10.78
N GLN A 19 16.24 -1.98 -9.88
CA GLN A 19 14.97 -2.71 -9.91
C GLN A 19 13.82 -1.74 -9.64
N GLU A 20 12.95 -1.53 -10.62
CA GLU A 20 11.71 -0.79 -10.43
C GLU A 20 10.67 -1.69 -9.76
N GLY A 21 10.07 -1.18 -8.68
CA GLY A 21 8.96 -1.81 -7.98
C GLY A 21 9.38 -2.70 -6.79
N HIS A 22 8.87 -2.37 -5.62
CA HIS A 22 9.07 -3.14 -4.38
C HIS A 22 8.18 -4.39 -4.30
N TYR A 23 7.23 -4.54 -5.23
CA TYR A 23 6.22 -5.61 -5.23
C TYR A 23 5.68 -5.88 -6.64
N LYS A 24 4.99 -7.01 -6.80
CA LYS A 24 4.19 -7.34 -7.99
C LYS A 24 2.79 -7.77 -7.54
N ILE A 25 1.76 -7.32 -8.25
CA ILE A 25 0.37 -7.73 -7.99
C ILE A 25 -0.02 -8.75 -9.04
N TYR A 26 -0.44 -9.93 -8.60
CA TYR A 26 -0.91 -10.99 -9.47
C TYR A 26 -2.43 -11.12 -9.37
N ASP A 27 -3.13 -10.96 -10.49
CA ASP A 27 -4.53 -11.39 -10.59
C ASP A 27 -4.55 -12.91 -10.75
N VAL A 28 -4.87 -13.61 -9.66
CA VAL A 28 -4.89 -15.09 -9.61
C VAL A 28 -5.95 -15.69 -10.52
N LYS A 29 -7.05 -14.98 -10.80
CA LYS A 29 -8.13 -15.47 -11.67
C LYS A 29 -7.72 -15.39 -13.14
N GLN A 30 -7.04 -14.32 -13.53
CA GLN A 30 -6.55 -14.11 -14.90
C GLN A 30 -5.16 -14.71 -15.14
N GLY A 31 -4.43 -15.06 -14.08
CA GLY A 31 -3.06 -15.59 -14.16
C GLY A 31 -2.04 -14.58 -14.69
N LYS A 32 -2.26 -13.27 -14.46
CA LYS A 32 -1.42 -12.20 -15.02
C LYS A 32 -0.99 -11.20 -13.95
N VAL A 33 0.14 -10.54 -14.19
CA VAL A 33 0.57 -9.38 -13.39
C VAL A 33 -0.29 -8.18 -13.76
N ILE A 34 -0.81 -7.47 -12.78
CA ILE A 34 -1.60 -6.24 -12.96
C ILE A 34 -0.93 -5.06 -12.26
N SER A 35 -1.26 -3.86 -12.72
CA SER A 35 -0.84 -2.63 -12.03
C SER A 35 -1.75 -2.33 -10.83
N SER A 36 -1.28 -1.50 -9.90
CA SER A 36 -2.14 -1.00 -8.81
C SER A 36 -3.33 -0.21 -9.35
N ALA A 37 -3.18 0.54 -10.45
CA ALA A 37 -4.30 1.24 -11.08
C ALA A 37 -5.37 0.28 -11.62
N GLU A 38 -4.96 -0.83 -12.23
CA GLU A 38 -5.90 -1.87 -12.68
C GLU A 38 -6.59 -2.54 -11.49
N LEU A 39 -5.86 -2.84 -10.41
CA LEU A 39 -6.45 -3.37 -9.17
C LEU A 39 -7.54 -2.43 -8.63
N ILE A 40 -7.26 -1.13 -8.51
CA ILE A 40 -8.22 -0.13 -8.02
C ILE A 40 -9.47 -0.09 -8.91
N ASN A 41 -9.31 -0.07 -10.24
CA ASN A 41 -10.43 -0.07 -11.17
C ASN A 41 -11.32 -1.32 -11.03
N ASN A 42 -10.71 -2.48 -10.76
CA ASN A 42 -11.43 -3.74 -10.55
C ASN A 42 -12.29 -3.72 -9.26
N MET A 43 -12.03 -2.81 -8.31
CA MET A 43 -12.81 -2.69 -7.08
C MET A 43 -14.13 -1.92 -7.25
N LYS A 44 -14.43 -1.38 -8.44
CA LYS A 44 -15.64 -0.56 -8.68
C LYS A 44 -16.95 -1.24 -8.28
N SER A 45 -17.03 -2.56 -8.41
CA SER A 45 -18.22 -3.36 -8.09
C SER A 45 -18.02 -4.29 -6.89
N VAL A 46 -17.01 -4.00 -6.05
CA VAL A 46 -16.71 -4.78 -4.85
C VAL A 46 -17.21 -4.00 -3.64
N ASP A 47 -18.07 -4.65 -2.84
CA ASP A 47 -18.61 -4.04 -1.62
C ASP A 47 -17.67 -4.22 -0.42
N VAL A 48 -16.95 -5.35 -0.36
CA VAL A 48 -16.02 -5.69 0.72
C VAL A 48 -14.72 -6.23 0.16
N LEU A 49 -13.60 -5.60 0.53
CA LEU A 49 -12.24 -6.05 0.23
C LEU A 49 -11.61 -6.55 1.53
N PHE A 50 -11.14 -7.80 1.53
CA PHE A 50 -10.28 -8.33 2.59
C PHE A 50 -8.82 -8.15 2.18
N PHE A 51 -8.04 -7.50 3.03
CA PHE A 51 -6.59 -7.41 2.90
C PHE A 51 -5.97 -8.28 3.98
N GLY A 52 -5.28 -9.35 3.59
CA GLY A 52 -4.55 -10.21 4.53
C GLY A 52 -3.11 -9.71 4.67
N GLU A 53 -2.62 -9.67 5.91
CA GLU A 53 -1.30 -9.13 6.22
C GLU A 53 -0.43 -10.13 7.01
N GLU A 54 0.89 -9.91 6.97
CA GLU A 54 1.84 -10.41 7.95
C GLU A 54 2.24 -9.20 8.81
N HIS A 55 1.95 -9.22 10.11
CA HIS A 55 2.03 -8.05 11.00
C HIS A 55 3.40 -7.35 11.10
N ASN A 56 4.46 -7.97 10.59
CA ASN A 56 5.82 -7.40 10.63
C ASN A 56 6.40 -7.20 9.22
N ASP A 57 5.57 -7.19 8.18
CA ASP A 57 5.99 -6.92 6.81
C ASP A 57 5.87 -5.43 6.45
N SER A 58 7.02 -4.76 6.40
CA SER A 58 7.10 -3.35 5.99
C SER A 58 6.57 -3.09 4.57
N ILE A 59 6.69 -4.05 3.65
CA ILE A 59 6.20 -3.89 2.27
C ILE A 59 4.67 -4.03 2.25
N GLY A 60 4.13 -4.98 3.02
CA GLY A 60 2.69 -5.15 3.25
C GLY A 60 2.03 -3.87 3.78
N HIS A 61 2.57 -3.30 4.86
CA HIS A 61 2.04 -2.06 5.44
C HIS A 61 2.14 -0.86 4.51
N TYR A 62 3.19 -0.77 3.70
CA TYR A 62 3.28 0.24 2.64
C TYR A 62 2.16 0.08 1.62
N LEU A 63 1.89 -1.16 1.18
CA LEU A 63 0.83 -1.48 0.23
C LEU A 63 -0.57 -1.19 0.77
N GLU A 64 -0.84 -1.52 2.02
CA GLU A 64 -2.12 -1.22 2.68
C GLU A 64 -2.41 0.29 2.65
N SER A 65 -1.44 1.08 3.10
CA SER A 65 -1.53 2.54 3.12
C SER A 65 -1.68 3.12 1.71
N GLU A 66 -0.89 2.64 0.75
CA GLU A 66 -0.94 3.09 -0.64
C GLU A 66 -2.30 2.79 -1.28
N LEU A 67 -2.79 1.55 -1.14
CA LEU A 67 -4.06 1.11 -1.71
C LEU A 67 -5.25 1.80 -1.05
N PHE A 68 -5.26 1.94 0.28
CA PHE A 68 -6.33 2.65 0.97
C PHE A 68 -6.42 4.10 0.51
N LYS A 69 -5.29 4.79 0.34
CA LYS A 69 -5.24 6.15 -0.21
C LYS A 69 -5.77 6.20 -1.64
N ARG A 70 -5.33 5.30 -2.52
CA ARG A 70 -5.78 5.24 -3.92
C ARG A 70 -7.27 4.95 -4.02
N LEU A 71 -7.79 4.01 -3.23
CA LEU A 71 -9.22 3.70 -3.15
C LEU A 71 -10.03 4.91 -2.68
N SER A 72 -9.57 5.59 -1.63
CA SER A 72 -10.25 6.78 -1.07
C SER A 72 -10.32 7.94 -2.08
N VAL A 73 -9.30 8.08 -2.92
CA VAL A 73 -9.30 9.07 -4.03
C VAL A 73 -10.22 8.64 -5.17
N ALA A 74 -10.19 7.37 -5.56
CA ALA A 74 -11.01 6.84 -6.66
C ALA A 74 -12.51 6.78 -6.32
N TYR A 75 -12.85 6.54 -5.04
CA TYR A 75 -14.20 6.33 -4.54
C TYR A 75 -14.47 7.22 -3.30
N PRO A 76 -14.53 8.55 -3.46
CA PRO A 76 -14.65 9.47 -2.34
C PRO A 76 -15.91 9.22 -1.53
N ALA A 77 -15.78 9.26 -0.20
CA ALA A 77 -16.85 9.01 0.78
C ALA A 77 -17.53 7.62 0.67
N ARG A 78 -16.92 6.68 -0.05
CA ARG A 78 -17.43 5.30 -0.22
C ARG A 78 -16.46 4.23 0.30
N VAL A 79 -15.37 4.65 0.92
CA VAL A 79 -14.32 3.76 1.45
C VAL A 79 -14.22 3.97 2.95
N ALA A 80 -14.21 2.87 3.68
CA ALA A 80 -13.93 2.82 5.11
C ALA A 80 -12.92 1.71 5.37
N ALA A 81 -12.02 1.92 6.33
CA ALA A 81 -11.07 0.90 6.79
C ALA A 81 -11.59 0.26 8.08
N SER A 82 -11.76 -1.05 8.05
CA SER A 82 -11.89 -1.87 9.26
C SER A 82 -10.51 -2.45 9.56
N MET A 83 -10.12 -2.47 10.84
CA MET A 83 -8.80 -2.93 11.27
C MET A 83 -8.97 -3.99 12.35
N GLU A 84 -8.24 -5.11 12.24
CA GLU A 84 -8.24 -6.19 13.23
C GLU A 84 -7.82 -5.71 14.63
N MET A 85 -6.94 -4.72 14.67
CA MET A 85 -6.33 -4.18 15.89
C MET A 85 -7.32 -3.46 16.81
N PHE A 86 -8.51 -3.11 16.30
CA PHE A 86 -9.53 -2.40 17.07
C PHE A 86 -10.80 -3.23 17.20
N HIS A 87 -11.20 -3.48 18.43
CA HIS A 87 -12.47 -4.11 18.73
C HIS A 87 -13.63 -3.16 18.42
N ARG A 88 -14.83 -3.70 18.21
CA ARG A 88 -16.02 -2.90 17.83
C ARG A 88 -16.46 -1.91 18.92
N ASP A 89 -16.23 -2.24 20.18
CA ASP A 89 -16.62 -1.43 21.34
C ASP A 89 -15.85 -0.13 21.47
N VAL A 90 -14.65 -0.02 20.89
CA VAL A 90 -13.84 1.22 20.90
C VAL A 90 -14.22 2.22 19.80
N GLN A 91 -15.26 1.95 18.99
CA GLN A 91 -15.65 2.82 17.87
C GLN A 91 -15.95 4.27 18.30
N THR A 92 -16.54 4.47 19.48
CA THR A 92 -16.80 5.83 20.00
C THR A 92 -15.50 6.59 20.24
N VAL A 93 -14.53 5.96 20.91
CA VAL A 93 -13.21 6.56 21.20
C VAL A 93 -12.44 6.84 19.91
N MET A 94 -12.50 5.91 18.94
CA MET A 94 -11.93 6.12 17.60
C MET A 94 -12.55 7.34 16.90
N ASN A 95 -13.87 7.50 16.95
CA ASN A 95 -14.54 8.64 16.34
C ASN A 95 -14.11 9.97 17.00
N GLU A 96 -13.96 9.99 18.32
CA GLU A 96 -13.45 11.15 19.05
C GLU A 96 -12.02 11.51 18.66
N TYR A 97 -11.16 10.50 18.49
CA TYR A 97 -9.79 10.69 18.02
C TYR A 97 -9.75 11.27 16.60
N LEU A 98 -10.50 10.67 15.66
CA LEU A 98 -10.58 11.13 14.27
C LEU A 98 -11.20 12.53 14.14
N ALA A 99 -12.08 12.91 15.06
CA ALA A 99 -12.65 14.25 15.15
C ALA A 99 -11.73 15.27 15.84
N GLY A 100 -10.57 14.86 16.37
CA GLY A 100 -9.63 15.72 17.08
C GLY A 100 -10.09 16.11 18.49
N ILE A 101 -11.06 15.41 19.07
CA ILE A 101 -11.60 15.67 20.42
C ILE A 101 -10.62 15.17 21.49
N ILE A 102 -9.96 14.04 21.24
CA ILE A 102 -8.93 13.47 22.12
C ILE A 102 -7.57 13.40 21.41
N SER A 103 -6.50 13.50 22.19
CA SER A 103 -5.13 13.28 21.68
C SER A 103 -4.86 11.80 21.42
N GLU A 104 -3.91 11.49 20.54
CA GLU A 104 -3.43 10.12 20.31
C GLU A 104 -2.98 9.44 21.62
N LYS A 105 -2.33 10.19 22.51
CA LYS A 105 -1.93 9.69 23.84
C LYS A 105 -3.11 9.21 24.68
N ASN A 106 -4.28 9.83 24.53
CA ASN A 106 -5.50 9.40 25.22
C ASN A 106 -6.14 8.23 24.48
N PHE A 107 -6.17 8.27 23.15
CA PHE A 107 -6.66 7.18 22.32
C PHE A 107 -5.96 5.84 22.61
N VAL A 108 -4.63 5.81 22.74
CA VAL A 108 -3.85 4.58 22.96
C VAL A 108 -4.02 3.97 24.36
N LYS A 109 -4.62 4.71 25.31
CA LYS A 109 -4.76 4.26 26.71
C LYS A 109 -6.09 3.60 27.03
N GLU A 110 -7.11 3.89 26.23
CA GLU A 110 -8.46 3.33 26.34
C GLU A 110 -8.52 1.99 25.58
#